data_AF-A0A7C2XQN1-F1
#
_entry.id   AF-A0A7C2XQN1-F1
#
_cell.length_a   1.000
_cell.length_b   1.000
_cell.length_c   1.000
_cell.angle_alpha   90.00
_cell.angle_beta   90.00
_cell.angle_gamma   90.00
#
_symmetry.space_group_name_H-M   'P 1'
#
loop_
_entity.id
_entity.type
_entity.pdbx_description
1 polymer ?
#
loop_
_entity_poly.entity_id
_entity_poly.type
_entity_poly.pdbx_seq_one_letter_code
_entity_poly.pdbx_strand_id
1 'polypeptide(L)'
;MNTFRLWVNEDSAIAPFHENIFKLIDVEYCLREGIKLGRRITGGGAIYNDEGNLNWSFFVQRKLYEKFSLIELYRYFSNFIIKALSEIGIELEFREPNWLSIKGKKVSGMAGYIKNNAILIHGTLLVHANLNKLEKVCKEHYKYPPVMNIAELKSISISELIHHISNWMRKKFSEKSEVIFVDEPSEYELKLAERLKEEKYEKISWIFSK
;
A
#
# COMPACT_ATOMS: atom_id res chain seq x y z
N MET A 1 9.31 -18.43 2.09
CA MET A 1 8.48 -17.81 3.14
C MET A 1 7.52 -16.83 2.48
N ASN A 2 6.25 -16.81 2.90
CA ASN A 2 5.27 -15.81 2.47
C ASN A 2 5.03 -14.87 3.65
N THR A 3 4.88 -13.58 3.41
CA THR A 3 4.64 -12.59 4.47
C THR A 3 3.47 -11.68 4.11
N PHE A 4 2.77 -11.24 5.15
CA PHE A 4 1.77 -10.18 5.10
C PHE A 4 2.18 -9.10 6.09
N ARG A 5 2.16 -7.84 5.68
CA ARG A 5 2.55 -6.71 6.54
C ARG A 5 1.51 -5.61 6.49
N LEU A 6 1.27 -5.00 7.65
CA LEU A 6 0.52 -3.76 7.83
C LEU A 6 1.45 -2.70 8.41
N TRP A 7 1.33 -1.44 7.97
CA TRP A 7 2.08 -0.33 8.55
C TRP A 7 1.45 1.03 8.23
N VAL A 8 1.89 2.05 8.97
CA VAL A 8 1.53 3.46 8.75
C VAL A 8 2.82 4.21 8.46
N ASN A 9 2.73 5.22 7.58
CA ASN A 9 3.84 6.13 7.34
C ASN A 9 3.50 7.51 7.93
N GLU A 10 4.53 8.25 8.31
CA GLU A 10 4.43 9.70 8.49
C GLU A 10 4.16 10.42 7.15
N ASP A 11 3.94 11.73 7.22
CA ASP A 11 3.72 12.62 6.06
C ASP A 11 4.78 12.41 4.97
N SER A 12 4.36 11.77 3.87
CA SER A 12 5.26 11.38 2.80
C SER A 12 4.59 11.34 1.42
N ALA A 13 5.32 11.80 0.41
CA ALA A 13 4.96 11.70 -1.00
C ALA A 13 5.89 10.70 -1.69
N ILE A 14 5.30 9.63 -2.25
CA ILE A 14 6.07 8.50 -2.80
C ILE A 14 5.85 8.39 -4.30
N ALA A 15 6.90 8.67 -5.07
CA ALA A 15 6.93 8.51 -6.52
C ALA A 15 6.96 7.02 -6.93
N PRO A 16 6.34 6.65 -8.06
CA PRO A 16 6.49 5.32 -8.65
C PRO A 16 7.88 5.13 -9.26
N PHE A 17 8.23 3.91 -9.63
CA PHE A 17 9.57 3.61 -10.15
C PHE A 17 9.89 4.28 -11.50
N HIS A 18 8.93 4.38 -12.41
CA HIS A 18 9.20 4.68 -13.83
C HIS A 18 9.09 6.14 -14.25
N GLU A 19 8.47 6.99 -13.43
CA GLU A 19 8.12 8.36 -13.81
C GLU A 19 8.97 9.41 -13.10
N ASN A 20 9.18 10.54 -13.78
CA ASN A 20 9.86 11.67 -13.19
C ASN A 20 9.01 12.26 -12.05
N ILE A 21 9.61 12.43 -10.88
CA ILE A 21 8.89 12.87 -9.67
C ILE A 21 8.25 14.25 -9.84
N PHE A 22 8.88 15.17 -10.58
CA PHE A 22 8.37 16.53 -10.76
C PHE A 22 7.09 16.60 -11.60
N LYS A 23 6.82 15.58 -12.42
CA LYS A 23 5.57 15.46 -13.18
C LYS A 23 4.40 15.05 -12.28
N LEU A 24 4.66 14.16 -11.32
CA LEU A 24 3.61 13.54 -10.52
C LEU A 24 3.39 14.20 -9.16
N ILE A 25 4.43 14.76 -8.56
CA ILE A 25 4.44 15.31 -7.21
C ILE A 25 4.79 16.79 -7.24
N ASP A 26 4.07 17.60 -6.45
CA ASP A 26 4.45 18.97 -6.11
C ASP A 26 5.56 18.95 -5.05
N VAL A 27 6.79 18.81 -5.57
CA VAL A 27 8.01 18.75 -4.76
C VAL A 27 8.20 20.03 -3.94
N GLU A 28 7.91 21.20 -4.50
CA GLU A 28 8.05 22.48 -3.79
C GLU A 28 7.07 22.59 -2.63
N TYR A 29 5.81 22.19 -2.85
CA TYR A 29 4.83 22.08 -1.78
C TYR A 29 5.29 21.10 -0.70
N CYS A 30 5.79 19.92 -1.09
CA CYS A 30 6.26 18.93 -0.12
C CYS A 30 7.40 19.46 0.74
N LEU A 31 8.41 20.10 0.14
CA LEU A 31 9.54 20.66 0.87
C LEU A 31 9.12 21.77 1.84
N ARG A 32 8.19 22.64 1.42
CA ARG A 32 7.69 23.73 2.26
C ARG A 32 6.88 23.22 3.47
N GLU A 33 6.10 22.15 3.28
CA GLU A 33 5.25 21.58 4.33
C GLU A 33 5.95 20.48 5.16
N GLY A 34 7.24 20.22 4.90
CA GLY A 34 8.00 19.18 5.60
C GLY A 34 7.58 17.74 5.26
N ILE A 35 6.93 17.53 4.11
CA ILE A 35 6.50 16.21 3.64
C ILE A 35 7.70 15.47 3.04
N LYS A 36 7.99 14.26 3.54
CA LYS A 36 9.12 13.47 3.08
C LYS A 36 8.93 12.98 1.64
N LEU A 37 9.99 12.99 0.85
CA LEU A 37 9.97 12.49 -0.53
C LEU A 37 10.57 11.09 -0.59
N GLY A 38 9.89 10.19 -1.28
CA GLY A 38 10.37 8.82 -1.48
C GLY A 38 10.11 8.31 -2.90
N ARG A 39 10.76 7.20 -3.24
CA ARG A 39 10.49 6.45 -4.48
C ARG A 39 10.40 4.97 -4.19
N ARG A 40 9.33 4.33 -4.65
CA ARG A 40 9.13 2.88 -4.52
C ARG A 40 9.63 2.14 -5.76
N ILE A 41 9.89 0.84 -5.60
CA ILE A 41 10.35 -0.06 -6.67
C ILE A 41 9.22 -0.55 -7.60
N THR A 42 7.97 -0.21 -7.30
CA THR A 42 6.79 -0.61 -8.08
C THR A 42 6.34 0.54 -8.99
N GLY A 43 5.67 0.20 -10.08
CA GLY A 43 4.98 1.17 -10.94
C GLY A 43 3.71 1.74 -10.30
N GLY A 44 2.85 2.38 -11.11
CA GLY A 44 1.61 3.03 -10.69
C GLY A 44 1.75 4.56 -10.56
N GLY A 45 0.79 5.21 -9.90
CA GLY A 45 0.81 6.67 -9.70
C GLY A 45 1.58 7.13 -8.47
N ALA A 46 1.76 8.44 -8.29
CA ALA A 46 2.21 9.00 -7.02
C ALA A 46 1.19 8.73 -5.90
N ILE A 47 1.67 8.64 -4.66
CA ILE A 47 0.82 8.53 -3.48
C ILE A 47 1.27 9.54 -2.42
N TYR A 48 0.32 10.04 -1.65
CA TYR A 48 0.55 10.72 -0.38
C TYR A 48 0.13 9.80 0.76
N ASN A 49 0.95 9.73 1.80
CA ASN A 49 0.63 9.07 3.06
C ASN A 49 0.73 10.07 4.22
N ASP A 50 -0.05 9.77 5.24
CA ASP A 50 -0.03 10.36 6.57
C ASP A 50 -0.51 9.29 7.57
N GLU A 51 -0.68 9.67 8.83
CA GLU A 51 -1.18 8.78 9.89
C GLU A 51 -2.64 8.32 9.69
N GLY A 52 -3.36 8.86 8.71
CA GLY A 52 -4.69 8.41 8.29
C GLY A 52 -4.67 7.38 7.15
N ASN A 53 -3.48 6.95 6.71
CA ASN A 53 -3.27 5.94 5.68
C ASN A 53 -2.74 4.61 6.24
N LEU A 54 -3.50 3.53 6.08
CA LEU A 54 -3.04 2.18 6.38
C LEU A 54 -2.45 1.52 5.12
N ASN A 55 -1.18 1.14 5.18
CA ASN A 55 -0.52 0.41 4.11
C ASN A 55 -0.54 -1.09 4.39
N TRP A 56 -0.58 -1.88 3.31
CA TRP A 56 -0.53 -3.34 3.39
C TRP A 56 0.29 -3.95 2.27
N SER A 57 0.89 -5.11 2.51
CA SER A 57 1.58 -5.87 1.47
C SER A 57 1.50 -7.37 1.68
N PHE A 58 1.54 -8.08 0.56
CA PHE A 58 1.82 -9.51 0.46
C PHE A 58 3.13 -9.70 -0.29
N PHE A 59 4.03 -10.46 0.30
CA PHE A 59 5.21 -10.99 -0.36
C PHE A 59 5.08 -12.51 -0.43
N VAL A 60 5.03 -13.06 -1.63
CA VAL A 60 4.74 -14.49 -1.84
C VAL A 60 5.66 -15.12 -2.87
N GLN A 61 5.79 -16.45 -2.77
CA GLN A 61 6.52 -17.23 -3.76
C GLN A 61 5.78 -17.24 -5.10
N ARG A 62 6.49 -16.85 -6.17
CA ARG A 62 5.94 -16.77 -7.53
C ARG A 62 5.40 -18.10 -8.03
N LYS A 63 6.04 -19.23 -7.66
CA LYS A 63 5.65 -20.58 -8.08
C LYS A 63 4.18 -20.90 -7.83
N LEU A 64 3.59 -20.33 -6.77
CA LEU A 64 2.19 -20.55 -6.40
C LEU A 64 1.19 -19.80 -7.30
N TYR A 65 1.67 -18.82 -8.09
CA TYR A 65 0.86 -17.91 -8.87
C TYR A 65 1.39 -17.70 -10.29
N GLU A 66 2.14 -18.66 -10.83
CA GLU A 66 2.80 -18.52 -12.15
C GLU A 66 1.84 -18.23 -13.30
N LYS A 67 0.59 -18.68 -13.17
CA LYS A 67 -0.47 -18.51 -14.17
C LYS A 67 -1.23 -17.18 -14.04
N PHE A 68 -1.01 -16.43 -12.96
CA PHE A 68 -1.78 -15.21 -12.70
C PHE A 68 -1.13 -14.04 -13.45
N SER A 69 -1.95 -13.33 -14.23
CA SER A 69 -1.63 -11.98 -14.70
C SER A 69 -1.53 -11.02 -13.51
N LEU A 70 -0.94 -9.85 -13.74
CA LEU A 70 -0.79 -8.83 -12.70
C LEU A 70 -2.15 -8.33 -12.17
N ILE A 71 -3.16 -8.22 -13.03
CA ILE A 71 -4.53 -7.84 -12.64
C ILE A 71 -5.16 -8.93 -11.78
N GLU A 72 -4.98 -10.21 -12.12
CA GLU A 72 -5.45 -11.32 -11.31
C GLU A 72 -4.77 -11.38 -9.95
N LEU A 73 -3.46 -11.05 -9.88
CA LEU A 73 -2.77 -10.91 -8.59
C LEU A 73 -3.40 -9.79 -7.76
N TYR A 74 -3.66 -8.61 -8.33
CA TYR A 74 -4.32 -7.52 -7.60
C TYR A 74 -5.69 -7.94 -7.08
N ARG A 75 -6.51 -8.55 -7.94
CA ARG A 75 -7.84 -9.04 -7.58
C ARG A 75 -7.77 -10.11 -6.47
N TYR A 76 -6.84 -11.04 -6.58
CA TYR A 76 -6.68 -12.13 -5.61
C TYR A 76 -6.23 -11.61 -4.25
N PHE A 77 -5.17 -10.80 -4.19
CA PHE A 77 -4.60 -10.34 -2.92
C PHE A 77 -5.45 -9.28 -2.24
N SER A 78 -6.09 -8.39 -3.00
CA SER A 78 -7.03 -7.43 -2.42
C SER A 78 -8.28 -8.08 -1.84
N ASN A 79 -8.69 -9.25 -2.34
CA ASN A 79 -9.85 -9.96 -1.83
C ASN A 79 -9.69 -10.38 -0.35
N PHE A 80 -8.47 -10.56 0.15
CA PHE A 80 -8.27 -10.79 1.58
C PHE A 80 -8.61 -9.53 2.41
N ILE A 81 -8.24 -8.34 1.92
CA ILE A 81 -8.62 -7.07 2.53
C ILE A 81 -10.13 -6.86 2.43
N ILE A 82 -10.73 -7.09 1.26
CA ILE A 82 -12.18 -6.96 1.03
C ILE A 82 -12.95 -7.84 2.03
N LYS A 83 -12.58 -9.12 2.15
CA LYS A 83 -13.26 -10.05 3.05
C LYS A 83 -13.08 -9.70 4.53
N ALA A 84 -11.87 -9.29 4.93
CA ALA A 84 -11.65 -8.81 6.29
C ALA A 84 -12.57 -7.63 6.61
N LEU A 85 -12.64 -6.63 5.72
CA LEU A 85 -13.45 -5.43 5.95
C LEU A 85 -14.96 -5.68 5.86
N SER A 86 -15.41 -6.64 5.05
CA SER A 86 -16.82 -7.04 4.97
C SER A 86 -17.35 -7.59 6.30
N GLU A 87 -16.54 -8.32 7.09
CA GLU A 87 -16.95 -8.82 8.42
C GLU A 87 -17.29 -7.71 9.42
N ILE A 88 -16.82 -6.48 9.17
CA ILE A 88 -17.16 -5.30 9.95
C ILE A 88 -18.05 -4.32 9.17
N GLY A 89 -18.74 -4.80 8.13
CA GLY A 89 -19.73 -4.02 7.37
C GLY A 89 -19.13 -2.94 6.46
N ILE A 90 -17.85 -3.07 6.07
CA ILE A 90 -17.21 -2.20 5.09
C ILE A 90 -17.08 -2.97 3.77
N GLU A 91 -18.06 -2.76 2.89
CA GLU A 91 -18.11 -3.43 1.59
C GLU A 91 -17.23 -2.71 0.56
N LEU A 92 -16.19 -3.42 0.11
CA LEU A 92 -15.22 -2.94 -0.87
C LEU A 92 -15.39 -3.63 -2.21
N GLU A 93 -15.35 -2.86 -3.29
CA GLU A 93 -15.41 -3.40 -4.65
C GLU A 93 -14.05 -3.25 -5.35
N PHE A 94 -13.54 -4.33 -5.91
CA PHE A 94 -12.35 -4.28 -6.77
C PHE A 94 -12.67 -3.62 -8.12
N ARG A 95 -11.80 -2.71 -8.53
CA ARG A 95 -11.89 -1.99 -9.79
C ARG A 95 -10.57 -2.11 -10.54
N GLU A 96 -10.69 -2.39 -11.83
CA GLU A 96 -9.54 -2.44 -12.71
C GLU A 96 -8.98 -1.03 -12.97
N PRO A 97 -7.65 -0.90 -13.14
CA PRO A 97 -6.69 -2.00 -13.15
C PRO A 97 -6.30 -2.51 -11.75
N ASN A 98 -6.34 -1.67 -10.71
CA ASN A 98 -5.65 -1.96 -9.44
C ASN A 98 -6.12 -1.10 -8.25
N TRP A 99 -7.42 -0.87 -8.07
CA TRP A 99 -7.93 -0.06 -6.95
C TRP A 99 -9.19 -0.63 -6.32
N LEU A 100 -9.50 -0.21 -5.08
CA LEU A 100 -10.73 -0.58 -4.37
C LEU A 100 -11.63 0.63 -4.19
N SER A 101 -12.93 0.40 -4.20
CA SER A 101 -13.94 1.44 -4.09
C SER A 101 -15.02 1.15 -3.05
N ILE A 102 -15.55 2.23 -2.46
CA ILE A 102 -16.80 2.26 -1.69
C ILE A 102 -17.74 3.18 -2.45
N LYS A 103 -18.94 2.71 -2.81
CA LYS A 103 -19.96 3.51 -3.53
C LYS A 103 -19.37 4.23 -4.77
N GLY A 104 -18.50 3.54 -5.51
CA GLY A 104 -17.84 4.06 -6.71
C GLY A 104 -16.68 5.04 -6.48
N LYS A 105 -16.41 5.47 -5.24
CA LYS A 105 -15.25 6.32 -4.89
C LYS A 105 -14.08 5.48 -4.44
N LYS A 106 -12.88 5.83 -4.88
CA LYS A 106 -11.63 5.10 -4.58
C LYS A 106 -11.22 5.30 -3.13
N VAL A 107 -10.95 4.19 -2.45
CA VAL A 107 -10.45 4.16 -1.06
C VAL A 107 -9.09 3.46 -0.94
N SER A 108 -8.63 2.80 -2.01
CA SER A 108 -7.37 2.06 -2.04
C SER A 108 -6.76 2.11 -3.43
N GLY A 109 -5.45 2.26 -3.52
CA GLY A 109 -4.68 1.96 -4.73
C GLY A 109 -3.67 0.86 -4.45
N MET A 110 -3.36 0.06 -5.46
CA MET A 110 -2.40 -1.05 -5.36
C MET A 110 -1.32 -0.96 -6.42
N ALA A 111 -0.16 -1.54 -6.14
CA ALA A 111 0.87 -1.78 -7.13
C ALA A 111 1.54 -3.12 -6.88
N GLY A 112 2.29 -3.59 -7.87
CA GLY A 112 2.89 -4.91 -7.84
C GLY A 112 4.26 -4.96 -8.49
N TYR A 113 5.08 -5.89 -8.03
CA TYR A 113 6.39 -6.17 -8.57
C TYR A 113 6.63 -7.67 -8.59
N ILE A 114 7.01 -8.19 -9.76
CA ILE A 114 7.36 -9.60 -9.93
C ILE A 114 8.83 -9.64 -10.30
N LYS A 115 9.64 -10.30 -9.48
CA LYS A 115 11.07 -10.48 -9.76
C LYS A 115 11.55 -11.84 -9.29
N ASN A 116 12.27 -12.53 -10.17
CA ASN A 116 12.79 -13.86 -9.93
C ASN A 116 11.68 -14.80 -9.43
N ASN A 117 11.82 -15.30 -8.20
CA ASN A 117 10.94 -16.27 -7.56
C ASN A 117 9.93 -15.64 -6.59
N ALA A 118 9.79 -14.31 -6.59
CA ALA A 118 8.93 -13.58 -5.66
C ALA A 118 7.97 -12.62 -6.35
N ILE A 119 6.82 -12.43 -5.70
CA ILE A 119 5.80 -11.46 -6.04
C ILE A 119 5.58 -10.57 -4.83
N LEU A 120 5.62 -9.26 -5.03
CA LEU A 120 5.16 -8.25 -4.09
C LEU A 120 3.87 -7.64 -4.64
N ILE A 121 2.79 -7.70 -3.87
CA ILE A 121 1.58 -6.89 -4.08
C ILE A 121 1.38 -6.04 -2.84
N HIS A 122 1.16 -4.75 -3.01
CA HIS A 122 0.96 -3.84 -1.89
C HIS A 122 -0.04 -2.76 -2.26
N GLY A 123 -0.66 -2.17 -1.25
CA GLY A 123 -1.63 -1.10 -1.44
C GLY A 123 -1.82 -0.25 -0.20
N THR A 124 -2.64 0.78 -0.37
CA THR A 124 -3.02 1.71 0.70
C THR A 124 -4.51 1.60 1.01
N LEU A 125 -4.93 2.02 2.18
CA LEU A 125 -6.33 2.24 2.56
C LEU A 125 -6.42 3.66 3.12
N LEU A 126 -7.24 4.47 2.47
CA LEU A 126 -7.60 5.82 2.94
C LEU A 126 -8.59 5.64 4.10
N VAL A 127 -8.09 5.63 5.35
CA VAL A 127 -8.93 5.42 6.53
C VAL A 127 -9.54 6.75 6.96
N HIS A 128 -8.69 7.72 7.28
CA HIS A 128 -9.04 9.10 7.62
C HIS A 128 -7.92 10.06 7.17
N ALA A 129 -7.34 9.78 6.00
CA ALA A 129 -6.25 10.53 5.41
C ALA A 129 -6.64 11.98 5.09
N ASN A 130 -5.66 12.88 5.09
CA ASN A 130 -5.84 14.26 4.67
C ASN A 130 -5.95 14.36 3.15
N LEU A 131 -7.18 14.25 2.65
CA LEU A 131 -7.48 14.28 1.21
C LEU A 131 -7.10 15.63 0.55
N ASN A 132 -7.09 16.73 1.32
CA ASN A 132 -6.67 18.04 0.82
C ASN A 132 -5.15 18.09 0.57
N LYS A 133 -4.35 17.54 1.49
CA LYS A 133 -2.89 17.42 1.28
C LYS A 133 -2.60 16.49 0.11
N LEU A 134 -3.29 15.36 0.04
CA LEU A 134 -3.20 14.42 -1.07
C LEU A 134 -3.46 15.08 -2.44
N GLU A 135 -4.49 15.93 -2.56
CA GLU A 135 -4.77 16.68 -3.80
C GLU A 135 -3.64 17.69 -4.13
N LYS A 136 -3.12 18.40 -3.13
CA LYS A 136 -2.03 19.37 -3.34
C LYS A 136 -0.70 18.70 -3.68
N VAL A 137 -0.40 17.57 -3.06
CA VAL A 137 0.87 16.84 -3.22
C VAL A 137 0.95 16.20 -4.60
N CYS A 138 -0.15 15.69 -5.16
CA CYS A 138 -0.11 14.89 -6.36
C CYS A 138 -0.82 15.54 -7.55
N LYS A 139 -0.04 15.87 -8.58
CA LYS A 139 -0.43 16.78 -9.67
C LYS A 139 -1.44 16.20 -10.65
N GLU A 140 -1.33 14.93 -11.05
CA GLU A 140 -1.99 14.46 -12.29
C GLU A 140 -3.20 13.52 -12.11
N HIS A 141 -3.51 12.97 -10.93
CA HIS A 141 -4.40 11.78 -10.88
C HIS A 141 -5.41 11.63 -9.74
N TYR A 142 -5.79 12.71 -9.04
CA TYR A 142 -6.74 12.58 -7.92
C TYR A 142 -8.19 12.99 -8.20
N LYS A 143 -8.45 13.65 -9.32
CA LYS A 143 -9.83 14.04 -9.67
C LYS A 143 -10.65 12.88 -10.23
N TYR A 144 -10.01 11.86 -10.82
CA TYR A 144 -10.69 10.69 -11.38
C TYR A 144 -9.86 9.39 -11.23
N PRO A 145 -10.40 8.35 -10.56
CA PRO A 145 -11.68 8.32 -9.85
C PRO A 145 -11.65 9.20 -8.58
N PRO A 146 -12.80 9.78 -8.17
CA PRO A 146 -12.90 10.53 -6.92
C PRO A 146 -12.51 9.63 -5.74
N VAL A 147 -11.82 10.20 -4.76
CA VAL A 147 -11.39 9.49 -3.55
C VAL A 147 -12.34 9.76 -2.37
N MET A 148 -12.36 8.85 -1.40
CA MET A 148 -12.99 9.06 -0.09
C MET A 148 -12.26 8.29 1.00
N ASN A 149 -12.48 8.70 2.25
CA ASN A 149 -12.02 7.99 3.43
C ASN A 149 -13.04 6.92 3.86
N ILE A 150 -12.55 5.79 4.36
CA ILE A 150 -13.38 4.72 4.94
C ILE A 150 -14.15 5.24 6.17
N ALA A 151 -13.55 6.13 6.96
CA ALA A 151 -14.16 6.73 8.14
C ALA A 151 -15.42 7.58 7.82
N GLU A 152 -15.59 8.03 6.56
CA GLU A 152 -16.84 8.69 6.12
C GLU A 152 -18.04 7.73 6.08
N LEU A 153 -17.80 6.42 5.93
CA LEU A 153 -18.84 5.39 5.96
C LEU A 153 -19.03 4.82 7.36
N LYS A 154 -17.92 4.51 8.04
CA LYS A 154 -17.91 3.87 9.35
C LYS A 154 -16.72 4.38 10.15
N SER A 155 -17.01 5.03 11.28
CA SER A 155 -15.97 5.48 12.21
C SER A 155 -15.14 4.29 12.69
N ILE A 156 -13.85 4.28 12.33
CA ILE A 156 -12.89 3.25 12.73
C ILE A 156 -11.48 3.85 12.72
N SER A 157 -10.70 3.54 13.75
CA SER A 157 -9.30 3.94 13.83
C SER A 157 -8.39 3.00 13.03
N ILE A 158 -7.17 3.45 12.73
CA ILE A 158 -6.18 2.57 12.10
C ILE A 158 -5.83 1.39 13.03
N SER A 159 -5.70 1.62 14.33
CA SER A 159 -5.36 0.56 15.29
C SER A 159 -6.41 -0.56 15.28
N GLU A 160 -7.70 -0.19 15.27
CA GLU A 160 -8.80 -1.14 15.16
C GLU A 160 -8.76 -1.91 13.83
N LEU A 161 -8.51 -1.23 12.71
CA LEU A 161 -8.35 -1.90 11.41
C LEU A 161 -7.16 -2.85 11.39
N ILE A 162 -6.01 -2.46 11.94
CA ILE A 162 -4.81 -3.32 12.03
C ILE A 162 -5.13 -4.57 12.84
N HIS A 163 -5.75 -4.40 14.02
CA HIS A 163 -6.12 -5.51 14.89
C HIS A 163 -7.10 -6.46 14.18
N HIS A 164 -8.15 -5.90 13.56
CA HIS A 164 -9.16 -6.66 12.86
C HIS A 164 -8.60 -7.45 11.67
N ILE A 165 -7.87 -6.78 10.77
CA ILE A 165 -7.28 -7.42 9.59
C ILE A 165 -6.27 -8.49 10.02
N SER A 166 -5.44 -8.22 11.05
CA SER A 166 -4.46 -9.20 11.53
C SER A 166 -5.14 -10.45 12.10
N ASN A 167 -6.16 -10.29 12.94
CA ASN A 167 -6.92 -11.42 13.48
C ASN A 167 -7.61 -12.22 12.38
N TRP A 168 -8.21 -11.51 11.42
CA TRP A 168 -8.86 -12.13 10.27
C TRP A 168 -7.88 -12.97 9.44
N MET A 169 -6.70 -12.43 9.14
CA MET A 169 -5.64 -13.16 8.42
C MET A 169 -5.18 -14.39 9.20
N ARG A 170 -4.95 -14.25 10.52
CA ARG A 170 -4.53 -15.38 11.37
C ARG A 170 -5.54 -16.50 11.32
N LYS A 171 -6.82 -16.19 11.58
CA LYS A 171 -7.92 -17.16 11.48
C LYS A 171 -7.97 -17.81 10.10
N LYS A 172 -7.88 -17.01 9.04
CA LYS A 172 -8.00 -17.49 7.66
C LYS A 172 -6.91 -18.49 7.28
N PHE A 173 -5.69 -18.29 7.77
CA PHE A 173 -4.54 -19.13 7.42
C PHE A 173 -4.30 -20.27 8.42
N SER A 174 -4.72 -20.13 9.68
CA SER A 174 -4.67 -21.23 10.67
C SER A 174 -5.61 -22.39 10.33
N GLU A 175 -6.73 -22.11 9.64
CA GLU A 175 -7.69 -23.15 9.22
C GLU A 175 -7.12 -24.13 8.18
N LYS A 176 -6.03 -23.78 7.49
CA LYS A 176 -5.56 -24.50 6.28
C LYS A 176 -4.24 -25.24 6.43
N SER A 177 -3.45 -24.93 7.45
CA SER A 177 -2.13 -25.53 7.69
C SER A 177 -1.61 -25.10 9.05
N GLU A 178 -0.64 -25.84 9.59
CA GLU A 178 0.20 -25.34 10.68
C GLU A 178 1.01 -24.13 10.19
N VAL A 179 0.46 -22.94 10.40
CA VAL A 179 1.12 -21.67 10.09
C VAL A 179 1.71 -21.13 11.37
N ILE A 180 3.03 -20.96 11.38
CA ILE A 180 3.72 -20.19 12.41
C ILE A 180 3.63 -18.73 12.00
N PHE A 181 2.96 -17.93 12.83
CA PHE A 181 2.96 -16.49 12.66
C PHE A 181 4.15 -15.90 13.41
N VAL A 182 4.97 -15.15 12.69
CA VAL A 182 6.07 -14.36 13.25
C VAL A 182 5.68 -12.90 13.08
N ASP A 183 5.56 -12.19 14.19
CA ASP A 183 5.07 -10.81 14.20
C ASP A 183 6.18 -9.80 13.90
N GLU A 184 7.42 -10.16 14.26
CA GLU A 184 8.59 -9.32 14.07
C GLU A 184 9.44 -9.76 12.87
N PRO A 185 9.95 -8.81 12.06
CA PRO A 185 10.95 -9.13 11.05
C PRO A 185 12.17 -9.80 11.69
N SER A 186 12.79 -10.73 10.95
CA SER A 186 14.05 -11.32 11.37
C SER A 186 15.18 -10.29 11.48
N GLU A 187 16.20 -10.57 12.28
CA GLU A 187 17.38 -9.71 12.39
C GLU A 187 18.04 -9.45 11.03
N TYR A 188 18.02 -10.45 10.13
CA TYR A 188 18.49 -10.30 8.76
C TYR A 188 17.66 -9.27 7.97
N GLU A 189 16.33 -9.35 8.05
CA GLU A 189 15.44 -8.40 7.36
C GLU A 189 15.62 -6.98 7.89
N LEU A 190 15.80 -6.81 9.21
CA LEU A 190 16.06 -5.51 9.83
C LEU A 190 17.40 -4.91 9.37
N LYS A 191 18.49 -5.69 9.40
CA LYS A 191 19.81 -5.26 8.91
C LYS A 191 19.78 -4.92 7.42
N LEU A 192 19.06 -5.71 6.62
CA LEU A 192 18.90 -5.44 5.19
C LEU A 192 18.07 -4.18 4.94
N ALA A 193 17.02 -3.95 5.73
CA ALA A 193 16.20 -2.75 5.64
C ALA A 193 17.00 -1.49 5.95
N GLU A 194 17.80 -1.49 7.03
CA GLU A 194 18.64 -0.33 7.38
C GLU A 194 19.70 -0.06 6.31
N ARG A 195 20.37 -1.11 5.82
CA ARG A 195 21.31 -0.96 4.71
C ARG A 195 20.65 -0.38 3.46
N LEU A 196 19.48 -0.89 3.07
CA LEU A 196 18.76 -0.39 1.89
C LEU A 196 18.25 1.04 2.07
N LYS A 197 17.90 1.44 3.29
CA LYS A 197 17.53 2.82 3.62
C LYS A 197 18.71 3.74 3.31
N GLU A 198 19.89 3.46 3.88
CA GLU A 198 21.09 4.29 3.72
C GLU A 198 21.65 4.27 2.29
N GLU A 199 21.72 3.09 1.67
CA GLU A 199 22.35 2.91 0.35
C GLU A 199 21.44 3.30 -0.81
N LYS A 200 20.12 3.34 -0.60
CA LYS A 200 19.15 3.53 -1.68
C LYS A 200 18.00 4.46 -1.33
N TYR A 201 17.13 4.12 -0.37
CA TYR A 201 15.84 4.79 -0.23
C TYR A 201 15.93 6.23 0.30
N GLU A 202 17.01 6.60 1.00
CA GLU A 202 17.30 7.98 1.40
C GLU A 202 18.19 8.72 0.40
N LYS A 203 18.71 8.05 -0.64
CA LYS A 203 19.56 8.72 -1.62
C LYS A 203 18.73 9.58 -2.55
N ILE A 204 19.12 10.86 -2.68
CA ILE A 204 18.58 11.79 -3.68
C ILE A 204 18.66 11.19 -5.09
N SER A 205 19.77 10.51 -5.40
CA SER A 205 19.96 9.84 -6.70
C SER A 205 18.91 8.77 -7.00
N TRP A 206 18.33 8.13 -5.97
CA TRP A 206 17.21 7.20 -6.14
C TRP A 206 15.87 7.93 -6.17
N ILE A 207 15.60 8.81 -5.19
CA ILE A 207 14.33 9.54 -5.07
C ILE A 207 14.02 10.32 -6.37
N PHE A 208 15.03 10.97 -6.93
CA PHE A 208 14.94 11.76 -8.16
C PHE A 208 15.49 11.01 -9.38
N SER A 209 15.65 9.68 -9.31
CA SER A 209 15.96 8.90 -10.52
C SER A 209 14.80 9.03 -11.53
N LYS A 210 15.14 9.18 -12.82
CA LYS A 210 14.22 9.41 -13.96
C LYS A 210 13.85 10.87 -14.23
#